data_AF-A0A969JBK6-F1
#
_entry.id   AF-A0A969JBK6-F1
#
_cell.length_a   1.000
_cell.length_b   1.000
_cell.length_c   1.000
_cell.angle_alpha   90.00
_cell.angle_beta   90.00
_cell.angle_gamma   90.00
#
_symmetry.space_group_name_H-M   'P 1'
#
loop_
_entity.id
_entity.type
_entity.pdbx_description
1 polymer ?
#
loop_
_entity_poly.entity_id
_entity_poly.type
_entity_poly.pdbx_seq_one_letter_code
_entity_poly.pdbx_strand_id
1 'polypeptide(L)'
;MTTIPTTTTMTMMTMMIDDSDDDDDDDDGTGNGSDDDSDDDSDDGSELTDRQIIKFMFREGLKLGINVFEFVDVEFLKVEFQAELSKHYSIEIAAVGELDQFLVVDYLYGGFVSEEIDYQFYRQAYATQLEAAFSVEVETLTDLQILEHAYTVGLTEGLALSPIDYEGCLKDFGQEIADYFKLDLKEIGNLDRTQVKFFILEVASEFNLDISQYVDLEYFRRESGNSVIENYRVEQVYSLDYEQTFEFVSAQVGVNTSPLIDLEWYRTEYPEDLAANQAELDADGNGEIDDSELYDALTGEFLEQGNETSPLYNFEEYFNSDEIKGDVATYYNVESFDQLTHAQKLAYMFGQGLLEGNDPFSEEFLAEHPELEFETFLQVNSAALVQFSGVQSIEEVSFTEVYDYQAVNGLLNPGSDAMI
;
A
#
# COMPACT_ATOMS: atom_id res chain seq x y z
N MET A 1 0.75 50.94 -41.51
CA MET A 1 -0.58 50.81 -40.88
C MET A 1 -0.98 49.37 -41.06
N THR A 2 -0.72 48.55 -40.06
CA THR A 2 -1.11 47.14 -40.01
C THR A 2 -1.70 46.97 -38.63
N THR A 3 -3.01 46.78 -38.58
CA THR A 3 -3.82 46.77 -37.36
C THR A 3 -3.74 45.40 -36.70
N ILE A 4 -3.39 45.40 -35.42
CA ILE A 4 -3.47 44.26 -34.49
C ILE A 4 -4.94 44.17 -34.04
N PRO A 5 -5.59 42.98 -34.03
CA PRO A 5 -6.87 42.82 -33.37
C PRO A 5 -6.69 42.61 -31.86
N THR A 6 -7.51 43.34 -31.13
CA THR A 6 -7.64 43.45 -29.68
C THR A 6 -8.11 42.14 -29.04
N THR A 7 -7.43 41.75 -27.95
CA THR A 7 -7.83 40.67 -27.05
C THR A 7 -9.11 41.09 -26.29
N THR A 8 -10.13 40.23 -26.33
CA THR A 8 -11.34 40.35 -25.52
C THR A 8 -11.04 39.86 -24.11
N THR A 9 -11.17 40.74 -23.13
CA THR A 9 -11.07 40.43 -21.70
C THR A 9 -12.33 39.67 -21.26
N MET A 10 -12.18 38.42 -20.82
CA MET A 10 -13.24 37.69 -20.11
C MET A 10 -13.27 38.19 -18.66
N THR A 11 -14.39 38.77 -18.25
CA THR A 11 -14.64 39.13 -16.84
C THR A 11 -15.02 37.87 -16.08
N MET A 12 -14.15 37.36 -15.21
CA MET A 12 -14.50 36.28 -14.29
C MET A 12 -15.37 36.80 -13.14
N MET A 13 -16.45 36.06 -12.89
CA MET A 13 -17.47 36.34 -11.89
C MET A 13 -17.00 35.79 -10.54
N THR A 14 -16.84 36.66 -9.54
CA THR A 14 -16.50 36.29 -8.16
C THR A 14 -17.61 35.41 -7.58
N MET A 15 -17.31 34.13 -7.28
CA MET A 15 -18.23 33.22 -6.62
C MET A 15 -18.01 33.31 -5.11
N MET A 16 -18.86 34.06 -4.40
CA MET A 16 -18.94 34.04 -2.95
C MET A 16 -19.67 32.78 -2.51
N ILE A 17 -19.05 32.00 -1.62
CA ILE A 17 -19.70 30.97 -0.81
C ILE A 17 -20.31 31.71 0.38
N ASP A 18 -21.64 31.73 0.47
CA ASP A 18 -22.37 32.27 1.63
C ASP A 18 -23.18 31.12 2.24
N ASP A 19 -22.68 30.65 3.39
CA ASP A 19 -23.42 29.88 4.39
C ASP A 19 -24.09 30.89 5.32
N SER A 20 -25.43 30.95 5.31
CA SER A 20 -26.18 31.36 6.50
C SER A 20 -27.63 30.86 6.50
N ASP A 21 -28.01 30.40 7.68
CA ASP A 21 -29.24 29.69 8.05
C ASP A 21 -30.52 30.56 8.08
N ASP A 22 -31.64 29.83 8.03
CA ASP A 22 -32.88 29.97 8.80
C ASP A 22 -33.95 31.07 8.52
N ASP A 23 -35.19 30.53 8.58
CA ASP A 23 -36.50 31.09 8.98
C ASP A 23 -37.48 31.69 7.96
N ASP A 24 -38.54 30.90 7.72
CA ASP A 24 -39.99 31.18 7.84
C ASP A 24 -40.66 32.30 7.01
N ASP A 25 -41.58 31.91 6.11
CA ASP A 25 -43.04 31.95 6.33
C ASP A 25 -43.86 31.99 5.02
N ASP A 26 -44.88 31.13 4.99
CA ASP A 26 -46.13 31.08 4.20
C ASP A 26 -46.50 32.27 3.29
N ASP A 27 -46.88 32.01 2.03
CA ASP A 27 -48.21 32.42 1.50
C ASP A 27 -48.62 31.72 0.18
N ASP A 28 -49.94 31.75 -0.02
CA ASP A 28 -50.90 31.05 -0.85
C ASP A 28 -50.85 31.02 -2.41
N GLY A 29 -51.36 29.92 -2.97
CA GLY A 29 -52.62 29.95 -3.72
C GLY A 29 -52.69 30.48 -5.18
N THR A 30 -52.46 29.57 -6.14
CA THR A 30 -53.24 29.35 -7.39
C THR A 30 -53.56 30.51 -8.35
N GLY A 31 -53.08 30.42 -9.61
CA GLY A 31 -53.55 31.26 -10.72
C GLY A 31 -52.97 30.97 -12.12
N ASN A 32 -53.63 30.06 -12.84
CA ASN A 32 -53.47 29.55 -14.21
C ASN A 32 -53.30 30.55 -15.40
N GLY A 33 -52.53 30.15 -16.44
CA GLY A 33 -52.60 30.62 -17.85
C GLY A 33 -51.22 30.79 -18.52
N SER A 34 -50.61 29.77 -19.14
CA SER A 34 -50.73 29.37 -20.58
C SER A 34 -50.30 30.45 -21.58
N ASP A 35 -49.12 30.22 -22.19
CA ASP A 35 -48.64 30.57 -23.55
C ASP A 35 -47.16 30.14 -23.56
N ASP A 36 -46.80 28.87 -23.80
CA ASP A 36 -46.48 28.28 -25.12
C ASP A 36 -45.85 29.27 -26.13
N ASP A 37 -44.63 29.71 -25.84
CA ASP A 37 -43.64 30.02 -26.86
C ASP A 37 -42.51 29.00 -26.73
N SER A 38 -42.62 28.00 -27.59
CA SER A 38 -41.65 26.95 -27.84
C SER A 38 -40.51 27.52 -28.70
N ASP A 39 -39.50 28.11 -28.06
CA ASP A 39 -38.17 28.29 -28.65
C ASP A 39 -37.34 27.03 -28.35
N ASP A 40 -37.63 26.00 -29.13
CA ASP A 40 -36.74 24.89 -29.44
C ASP A 40 -35.64 25.42 -30.36
N ASP A 41 -34.53 25.86 -29.77
CA ASP A 41 -33.24 25.96 -30.46
C ASP A 41 -32.23 25.09 -29.69
N SER A 42 -32.34 23.78 -29.96
CA SER A 42 -31.26 22.80 -29.97
C SER A 42 -30.32 22.80 -28.77
N ASP A 43 -30.73 22.08 -27.73
CA ASP A 43 -29.81 21.47 -26.76
C ASP A 43 -29.03 20.35 -27.48
N ASP A 44 -28.00 20.74 -28.24
CA ASP A 44 -26.92 19.83 -28.62
C ASP A 44 -26.14 19.53 -27.36
N GLY A 45 -26.54 18.48 -26.65
CA GLY A 45 -25.94 17.98 -25.40
C GLY A 45 -24.51 17.46 -25.56
N SER A 46 -23.64 18.23 -26.22
CA SER A 46 -22.24 17.95 -26.48
C SER A 46 -21.29 19.08 -26.07
N GLU A 47 -21.77 20.20 -25.51
CA GLU A 47 -20.90 21.28 -25.03
C GLU A 47 -20.35 21.00 -23.62
N LEU A 48 -19.03 20.90 -23.50
CA LEU A 48 -18.33 20.82 -22.22
C LEU A 48 -18.53 22.13 -21.45
N THR A 49 -18.91 22.04 -20.17
CA THR A 49 -18.98 23.22 -19.29
C THR A 49 -17.60 23.82 -19.06
N ASP A 50 -17.52 25.13 -18.80
CA ASP A 50 -16.27 25.80 -18.43
C ASP A 50 -15.56 25.10 -17.25
N ARG A 51 -16.33 24.57 -16.29
CA ARG A 51 -15.80 23.79 -15.17
C ARG A 51 -15.14 22.49 -15.63
N GLN A 52 -15.74 21.78 -16.58
CA GLN A 52 -15.15 20.56 -17.15
C GLN A 52 -13.89 20.88 -17.97
N ILE A 53 -13.88 22.00 -18.71
CA ILE A 53 -12.72 22.45 -19.48
C ILE A 53 -11.57 22.82 -18.54
N ILE A 54 -11.84 23.60 -17.49
CA ILE A 54 -10.84 23.95 -16.46
C ILE A 54 -10.31 22.69 -15.78
N LYS A 55 -11.19 21.79 -15.30
CA LYS A 55 -10.79 20.53 -14.67
C LYS A 55 -9.94 19.66 -15.61
N PHE A 56 -10.26 19.61 -16.90
CA PHE A 56 -9.44 18.92 -17.89
C PHE A 56 -8.07 19.58 -18.04
N MET A 57 -8.00 20.90 -18.22
CA MET A 57 -6.73 21.63 -18.43
C MET A 57 -5.74 21.41 -17.28
N PHE A 58 -6.19 21.55 -16.03
CA PHE A 58 -5.32 21.44 -14.84
C PHE A 58 -5.08 19.99 -14.38
N ARG A 59 -5.67 19.00 -15.05
CA ARG A 59 -5.38 17.57 -14.83
C ARG A 59 -4.74 16.95 -16.06
N GLU A 60 -5.57 16.42 -16.96
CA GLU A 60 -5.13 15.74 -18.17
C GLU A 60 -4.37 16.65 -19.13
N GLY A 61 -4.74 17.93 -19.20
CA GLY A 61 -4.04 18.90 -20.02
C GLY A 61 -2.57 19.05 -19.64
N LEU A 62 -2.27 19.11 -18.33
CA LEU A 62 -0.90 19.17 -17.84
C LEU A 62 -0.09 17.91 -18.22
N LYS A 63 -0.67 16.71 -18.07
CA LYS A 63 -0.03 15.45 -18.52
C LYS A 63 0.31 15.47 -20.01
N LEU A 64 -0.58 16.04 -20.81
CA LEU A 64 -0.43 16.16 -22.26
C LEU A 64 0.54 17.28 -22.66
N GLY A 65 1.13 18.00 -21.70
CA GLY A 65 2.07 19.10 -21.94
C GLY A 65 1.39 20.40 -22.36
N ILE A 66 0.09 20.57 -22.10
CA ILE A 66 -0.62 21.83 -22.33
C ILE A 66 -0.12 22.88 -21.33
N ASN A 67 0.31 24.03 -21.85
CA ASN A 67 0.72 25.16 -21.03
C ASN A 67 -0.50 25.91 -20.48
N VAL A 68 -0.95 25.54 -19.28
CA VAL A 68 -2.11 26.16 -18.61
C VAL A 68 -1.89 27.63 -18.25
N PHE A 69 -0.64 28.08 -18.13
CA PHE A 69 -0.30 29.45 -17.71
C PHE A 69 -0.53 30.50 -18.81
N GLU A 70 -0.85 30.09 -20.04
CA GLU A 70 -1.33 31.03 -21.06
C GLU A 70 -2.74 31.57 -20.76
N PHE A 71 -3.47 30.89 -19.87
CA PHE A 71 -4.87 31.18 -19.56
C PHE A 71 -5.08 31.71 -18.13
N VAL A 72 -4.00 31.83 -17.35
CA VAL A 72 -4.06 32.17 -15.92
C VAL A 72 -3.09 33.30 -15.59
N ASP A 73 -3.57 34.33 -14.89
CA ASP A 73 -2.72 35.35 -14.29
C ASP A 73 -2.29 34.92 -12.88
N VAL A 74 -1.19 34.15 -12.82
CA VAL A 74 -0.68 33.58 -11.56
C VAL A 74 -0.28 34.66 -10.55
N GLU A 75 0.24 35.79 -11.01
CA GLU A 75 0.65 36.89 -10.14
C GLU A 75 -0.57 37.56 -9.50
N PHE A 76 -1.66 37.72 -10.25
CA PHE A 76 -2.94 38.12 -9.67
C PHE A 76 -3.42 37.11 -8.62
N LEU A 77 -3.36 35.81 -8.92
CA LEU A 77 -3.81 34.76 -7.98
C LEU A 77 -2.99 34.73 -6.68
N LYS A 78 -1.66 34.92 -6.74
CA LYS A 78 -0.80 35.01 -5.55
C LYS A 78 -1.19 36.18 -4.64
N VAL A 79 -1.62 37.30 -5.22
CA VAL A 79 -2.05 38.49 -4.46
C VAL A 79 -3.46 38.28 -3.88
N GLU A 80 -4.38 37.78 -4.70
CA GLU A 80 -5.78 37.60 -4.30
C GLU A 80 -5.94 36.53 -3.22
N PHE A 81 -5.24 35.40 -3.36
CA PHE A 81 -5.35 34.23 -2.47
C PHE A 81 -4.16 34.11 -1.52
N GLN A 82 -3.50 35.23 -1.19
CA GLN A 82 -2.23 35.23 -0.47
C GLN A 82 -2.33 34.56 0.91
N ALA A 83 -3.39 34.87 1.67
CA ALA A 83 -3.57 34.34 3.01
C ALA A 83 -3.88 32.84 2.98
N GLU A 84 -4.66 32.42 2.01
CA GLU A 84 -5.09 31.05 1.77
C GLU A 84 -3.91 30.16 1.36
N LEU A 85 -3.11 30.60 0.38
CA LEU A 85 -1.90 29.91 -0.07
C LEU A 85 -0.88 29.76 1.07
N SER A 86 -0.67 30.84 1.83
CA SER A 86 0.21 30.83 3.01
C SER A 86 -0.24 29.79 4.04
N LYS A 87 -1.54 29.75 4.34
CA LYS A 87 -2.13 28.80 5.28
C LYS A 87 -2.06 27.37 4.75
N HIS A 88 -2.41 27.15 3.49
CA HIS A 88 -2.49 25.83 2.88
C HIS A 88 -1.11 25.15 2.87
N TYR A 89 -0.09 25.85 2.39
CA TYR A 89 1.28 25.34 2.32
C TYR A 89 2.10 25.53 3.60
N SER A 90 1.50 26.08 4.66
CA SER A 90 2.17 26.36 5.93
C SER A 90 3.46 27.18 5.78
N ILE A 91 3.44 28.19 4.90
CA ILE A 91 4.54 29.11 4.65
C ILE A 91 4.21 30.51 5.16
N GLU A 92 5.23 31.35 5.34
CA GLU A 92 5.03 32.76 5.67
C GLU A 92 4.30 33.50 4.54
N ILE A 93 3.41 34.45 4.88
CA ILE A 93 2.65 35.26 3.90
C ILE A 93 3.57 35.93 2.86
N ALA A 94 4.75 36.38 3.30
CA ALA A 94 5.72 37.00 2.42
C ALA A 94 6.36 36.02 1.40
N ALA A 95 6.37 34.72 1.70
CA ALA A 95 6.93 33.68 0.83
C ALA A 95 5.99 33.31 -0.33
N VAL A 96 4.70 33.67 -0.28
CA VAL A 96 3.73 33.38 -1.34
C VAL A 96 4.13 34.00 -2.69
N GLY A 97 4.80 35.15 -2.67
CA GLY A 97 5.29 35.78 -3.91
C GLY A 97 6.27 34.89 -4.68
N GLU A 98 7.01 34.05 -3.97
CA GLU A 98 8.04 33.16 -4.53
C GLU A 98 7.52 31.74 -4.79
N LEU A 99 6.25 31.43 -4.49
CA LEU A 99 5.67 30.12 -4.81
C LEU A 99 5.75 29.84 -6.30
N ASP A 100 6.07 28.59 -6.63
CA ASP A 100 6.03 28.14 -8.01
C ASP A 100 4.59 28.22 -8.56
N GLN A 101 4.49 28.59 -9.84
CA GLN A 101 3.21 28.80 -10.49
C GLN A 101 2.34 27.54 -10.52
N PHE A 102 2.92 26.34 -10.59
CA PHE A 102 2.18 25.08 -10.52
C PHE A 102 1.49 24.90 -9.18
N LEU A 103 2.15 25.26 -8.07
CA LEU A 103 1.56 25.17 -6.73
C LEU A 103 0.39 26.14 -6.56
N VAL A 104 0.48 27.34 -7.14
CA VAL A 104 -0.62 28.32 -7.08
C VAL A 104 -1.87 27.79 -7.78
N VAL A 105 -1.71 27.21 -8.99
CA VAL A 105 -2.85 26.68 -9.75
C VAL A 105 -3.35 25.34 -9.20
N ASP A 106 -2.46 24.53 -8.62
CA ASP A 106 -2.78 23.29 -7.90
C ASP A 106 -3.75 23.55 -6.75
N TYR A 107 -3.44 24.51 -5.88
CA TYR A 107 -4.33 24.90 -4.78
C TYR A 107 -5.72 25.36 -5.25
N LEU A 108 -5.78 26.15 -6.32
CA LEU A 108 -7.02 26.82 -6.75
C LEU A 108 -7.93 25.98 -7.63
N TYR A 109 -7.34 25.17 -8.51
CA TYR A 109 -8.08 24.43 -9.52
C TYR A 109 -8.04 22.92 -9.28
N GLY A 110 -7.29 22.46 -8.28
CA GLY A 110 -6.90 21.07 -8.13
C GLY A 110 -5.82 20.72 -9.14
N GLY A 111 -4.87 19.90 -8.73
CA GLY A 111 -3.78 19.49 -9.61
C GLY A 111 -3.59 17.99 -9.60
N PHE A 112 -3.32 17.46 -10.78
CA PHE A 112 -3.05 16.04 -10.95
C PHE A 112 -1.93 15.55 -10.03
N VAL A 113 -0.81 16.28 -9.93
CA VAL A 113 0.35 15.79 -9.17
C VAL A 113 0.05 15.73 -7.67
N SER A 114 -0.59 16.75 -7.09
CA SER A 114 -0.89 16.75 -5.65
C SER A 114 -1.91 15.69 -5.23
N GLU A 115 -2.82 15.33 -6.13
CA GLU A 115 -3.78 14.24 -5.92
C GLU A 115 -3.15 12.86 -6.08
N GLU A 116 -2.07 12.75 -6.85
CA GLU A 116 -1.48 11.47 -7.23
C GLU A 116 -0.21 11.09 -6.50
N ILE A 117 0.50 12.08 -5.96
CA ILE A 117 1.79 11.87 -5.34
C ILE A 117 1.67 11.14 -4.01
N ASP A 118 2.40 10.05 -3.89
CA ASP A 118 2.75 9.46 -2.61
C ASP A 118 4.10 10.08 -2.18
N TYR A 119 4.04 10.98 -1.20
CA TYR A 119 5.21 11.74 -0.76
C TYR A 119 6.32 10.86 -0.20
N GLN A 120 5.99 9.75 0.47
CA GLN A 120 6.98 8.84 1.03
C GLN A 120 7.69 8.08 -0.08
N PHE A 121 6.91 7.52 -1.01
CA PHE A 121 7.45 6.89 -2.22
C PHE A 121 8.34 7.83 -3.00
N TYR A 122 7.84 9.02 -3.32
CA TYR A 122 8.58 9.97 -4.16
C TYR A 122 9.89 10.40 -3.49
N ARG A 123 9.85 10.68 -2.19
CA ARG A 123 11.04 11.01 -1.38
C ARG A 123 12.10 9.92 -1.50
N GLN A 124 11.68 8.68 -1.38
CA GLN A 124 12.55 7.52 -1.36
C GLN A 124 13.09 7.12 -2.73
N ALA A 125 12.22 7.05 -3.74
CA ALA A 125 12.56 6.67 -5.10
C ALA A 125 13.53 7.68 -5.74
N TYR A 126 13.39 8.96 -5.39
CA TYR A 126 14.13 10.05 -6.04
C TYR A 126 15.04 10.82 -5.07
N ALA A 127 15.46 10.20 -3.97
CA ALA A 127 16.26 10.84 -2.92
C ALA A 127 17.48 11.59 -3.49
N THR A 128 18.29 10.94 -4.33
CA THR A 128 19.49 11.58 -4.92
C THR A 128 19.14 12.78 -5.81
N GLN A 129 18.03 12.74 -6.55
CA GLN A 129 17.60 13.86 -7.40
C GLN A 129 17.10 15.02 -6.53
N LEU A 130 16.32 14.73 -5.50
CA LEU A 130 15.81 15.70 -4.54
C LEU A 130 16.95 16.41 -3.78
N GLU A 131 17.93 15.66 -3.28
CA GLU A 131 19.11 16.22 -2.61
C GLU A 131 19.92 17.12 -3.53
N ALA A 132 20.07 16.71 -4.80
CA ALA A 132 20.75 17.53 -5.80
C ALA A 132 19.98 18.81 -6.12
N ALA A 133 18.64 18.75 -6.21
CA ALA A 133 17.79 19.89 -6.53
C ALA A 133 17.79 20.95 -5.42
N PHE A 134 17.69 20.53 -4.16
CA PHE A 134 17.53 21.45 -3.02
C PHE A 134 18.81 21.67 -2.20
N SER A 135 19.89 20.91 -2.49
CA SER A 135 21.16 21.00 -1.77
C SER A 135 21.05 20.80 -0.25
N VAL A 136 20.11 19.93 0.17
CA VAL A 136 19.89 19.50 1.56
C VAL A 136 19.64 17.99 1.58
N GLU A 137 19.75 17.37 2.75
CA GLU A 137 19.45 15.94 2.93
C GLU A 137 17.96 15.66 2.68
N VAL A 138 17.66 14.55 2.01
CA VAL A 138 16.29 14.21 1.58
C VAL A 138 15.30 14.16 2.75
N GLU A 139 15.74 13.71 3.93
CA GLU A 139 14.94 13.59 5.14
C GLU A 139 14.48 14.96 5.70
N THR A 140 15.13 16.04 5.30
CA THR A 140 14.81 17.40 5.78
C THR A 140 13.86 18.15 4.85
N LEU A 141 13.57 17.60 3.67
CA LEU A 141 12.69 18.23 2.69
C LEU A 141 11.25 18.22 3.16
N THR A 142 10.55 19.33 2.94
CA THR A 142 9.11 19.42 3.18
C THR A 142 8.34 18.78 2.03
N ASP A 143 7.10 18.36 2.29
CA ASP A 143 6.22 17.84 1.24
C ASP A 143 5.96 18.90 0.16
N LEU A 144 5.97 20.19 0.53
CA LEU A 144 5.91 21.29 -0.43
C LEU A 144 7.08 21.27 -1.43
N GLN A 145 8.30 21.05 -0.96
CA GLN A 145 9.49 20.95 -1.83
C GLN A 145 9.43 19.71 -2.71
N ILE A 146 8.91 18.60 -2.19
CA ILE A 146 8.70 17.38 -2.97
C ILE A 146 7.65 17.61 -4.05
N LEU A 147 6.52 18.24 -3.71
CA LEU A 147 5.47 18.57 -4.66
C LEU A 147 5.98 19.51 -5.77
N GLU A 148 6.74 20.55 -5.39
CA GLU A 148 7.39 21.46 -6.33
C GLU A 148 8.30 20.71 -7.30
N HIS A 149 9.13 19.79 -6.80
CA HIS A 149 10.00 18.97 -7.64
C HIS A 149 9.20 18.04 -8.57
N ALA A 150 8.15 17.41 -8.07
CA ALA A 150 7.29 16.54 -8.87
C ALA A 150 6.63 17.31 -10.03
N TYR A 151 6.18 18.55 -9.80
CA TYR A 151 5.65 19.41 -10.86
C TYR A 151 6.72 19.86 -11.86
N THR A 152 7.85 20.35 -11.37
CA THR A 152 8.84 21.05 -12.22
C THR A 152 9.80 20.10 -12.94
N VAL A 153 10.12 18.96 -12.33
CA VAL A 153 11.04 17.95 -12.86
C VAL A 153 10.30 16.65 -13.13
N GLY A 154 9.53 16.15 -12.16
CA GLY A 154 8.90 14.83 -12.20
C GLY A 154 8.04 14.60 -13.44
N LEU A 155 7.11 15.52 -13.73
CA LEU A 155 6.27 15.44 -14.93
C LEU A 155 7.07 15.44 -16.24
N THR A 156 8.12 16.27 -16.32
CA THR A 156 8.92 16.41 -17.55
C THR A 156 9.78 15.17 -17.80
N GLU A 157 10.29 14.55 -16.74
CA GLU A 157 11.11 13.35 -16.80
C GLU A 157 10.29 12.05 -16.79
N GLY A 158 8.96 12.14 -16.60
CA GLY A 158 8.07 10.98 -16.53
C GLY A 158 8.30 10.13 -15.27
N LEU A 159 8.64 10.77 -14.16
CA LEU A 159 8.83 10.09 -12.88
C LEU A 159 7.49 9.59 -12.34
N ALA A 160 7.45 8.35 -11.88
CA ALA A 160 6.29 7.79 -11.18
C ALA A 160 5.99 8.61 -9.92
N LEU A 161 4.72 8.94 -9.70
CA LEU A 161 4.27 9.74 -8.55
C LEU A 161 3.88 8.86 -7.35
N SER A 162 3.61 7.59 -7.58
CA SER A 162 3.11 6.62 -6.60
C SER A 162 3.71 5.25 -6.90
N PRO A 163 3.81 4.34 -5.93
CA PRO A 163 4.24 2.97 -6.18
C PRO A 163 3.23 2.15 -6.97
N ILE A 164 2.02 2.67 -7.22
CA ILE A 164 0.99 1.99 -8.01
C ILE A 164 0.61 2.88 -9.20
N ASP A 165 0.63 2.31 -10.40
CA ASP A 165 0.05 2.86 -11.62
C ASP A 165 -1.46 2.56 -11.66
N TYR A 166 -2.23 3.39 -10.96
CA TYR A 166 -3.68 3.28 -10.87
C TYR A 166 -4.35 3.39 -12.25
N GLU A 167 -3.83 4.24 -13.13
CA GLU A 167 -4.42 4.45 -14.46
C GLU A 167 -4.17 3.25 -15.37
N GLY A 168 -2.96 2.68 -15.32
CA GLY A 168 -2.62 1.42 -15.97
C GLY A 168 -3.55 0.30 -15.52
N CYS A 169 -3.73 0.13 -14.22
CA CYS A 169 -4.64 -0.88 -13.67
C CYS A 169 -6.10 -0.68 -14.09
N LEU A 170 -6.65 0.54 -13.97
CA LEU A 170 -8.03 0.82 -14.38
C LEU A 170 -8.26 0.56 -15.87
N LYS A 171 -7.23 0.80 -16.69
CA LYS A 171 -7.29 0.59 -18.14
C LYS A 171 -7.23 -0.89 -18.51
N ASP A 172 -6.32 -1.64 -17.92
CA ASP A 172 -6.02 -3.01 -18.35
C ASP A 172 -6.85 -4.06 -17.56
N PHE A 173 -7.27 -3.76 -16.33
CA PHE A 173 -8.12 -4.62 -15.47
C PHE A 173 -9.52 -4.06 -15.22
N GLY A 174 -9.96 -3.08 -16.01
CA GLY A 174 -11.21 -2.37 -15.76
C GLY A 174 -12.46 -3.27 -15.72
N GLN A 175 -12.46 -4.39 -16.46
CA GLN A 175 -13.59 -5.31 -16.46
C GLN A 175 -13.67 -6.12 -15.17
N GLU A 176 -12.54 -6.63 -14.70
CA GLU A 176 -12.42 -7.38 -13.46
C GLU A 176 -12.73 -6.51 -12.24
N ILE A 177 -12.27 -5.26 -12.26
CA ILE A 177 -12.61 -4.23 -11.26
C ILE A 177 -14.12 -3.97 -11.25
N ALA A 178 -14.73 -3.79 -12.43
CA ALA A 178 -16.18 -3.58 -12.55
C ALA A 178 -16.97 -4.77 -12.01
N ASP A 179 -16.54 -5.99 -12.33
CA ASP A 179 -17.20 -7.23 -11.91
C ASP A 179 -17.13 -7.40 -10.38
N TYR A 180 -15.96 -7.13 -9.77
CA TYR A 180 -15.79 -7.22 -8.31
C TYR A 180 -16.65 -6.21 -7.56
N PHE A 181 -16.58 -4.92 -7.93
CA PHE A 181 -17.37 -3.87 -7.28
C PHE A 181 -18.85 -3.83 -7.71
N LYS A 182 -19.24 -4.68 -8.66
CA LYS A 182 -20.60 -4.75 -9.24
C LYS A 182 -21.04 -3.39 -9.83
N LEU A 183 -20.12 -2.76 -10.56
CA LEU A 183 -20.32 -1.47 -11.23
C LEU A 183 -20.43 -1.66 -12.74
N ASP A 184 -21.04 -0.70 -13.44
CA ASP A 184 -20.89 -0.63 -14.89
C ASP A 184 -19.44 -0.23 -15.22
N LEU A 185 -18.87 -0.72 -16.33
CA LEU A 185 -17.49 -0.38 -16.76
C LEU A 185 -17.26 1.14 -16.91
N LYS A 186 -18.29 1.91 -17.25
CA LYS A 186 -18.22 3.38 -17.35
C LYS A 186 -18.07 4.07 -15.98
N GLU A 187 -18.35 3.36 -14.89
CA GLU A 187 -18.38 3.90 -13.52
C GLU A 187 -17.08 3.60 -12.75
N ILE A 188 -16.19 2.75 -13.27
CA ILE A 188 -14.92 2.42 -12.60
C ILE A 188 -14.02 3.65 -12.39
N GLY A 189 -14.13 4.66 -13.26
CA GLY A 189 -13.39 5.91 -13.11
C GLY A 189 -13.86 6.79 -11.94
N ASN A 190 -14.96 6.39 -11.27
CA ASN A 190 -15.43 7.04 -10.04
C ASN A 190 -14.88 6.38 -8.77
N LEU A 191 -14.18 5.24 -8.89
CA LEU A 191 -13.55 4.60 -7.74
C LEU A 191 -12.46 5.51 -7.19
N ASP A 192 -12.41 5.62 -5.87
CA ASP A 192 -11.30 6.30 -5.22
C ASP A 192 -10.03 5.43 -5.23
N ARG A 193 -8.87 6.06 -4.99
CA ARG A 193 -7.59 5.34 -5.00
C ARG A 193 -7.50 4.28 -3.93
N THR A 194 -8.19 4.41 -2.80
CA THR A 194 -8.22 3.37 -1.76
C THR A 194 -8.92 2.13 -2.27
N GLN A 195 -10.05 2.28 -2.98
CA GLN A 195 -10.78 1.17 -3.57
C GLN A 195 -9.98 0.50 -4.70
N VAL A 196 -9.34 1.28 -5.55
CA VAL A 196 -8.50 0.74 -6.63
C VAL A 196 -7.26 0.06 -6.05
N LYS A 197 -6.62 0.67 -5.05
CA LYS A 197 -5.49 0.08 -4.31
C LYS A 197 -5.89 -1.24 -3.67
N PHE A 198 -7.05 -1.27 -2.99
CA PHE A 198 -7.61 -2.49 -2.42
C PHE A 198 -7.75 -3.55 -3.49
N PHE A 199 -8.45 -3.29 -4.60
CA PHE A 199 -8.57 -4.30 -5.65
C PHE A 199 -7.21 -4.80 -6.15
N ILE A 200 -6.29 -3.88 -6.46
CA ILE A 200 -4.97 -4.22 -6.99
C ILE A 200 -4.20 -5.09 -6.02
N LEU A 201 -4.21 -4.75 -4.73
CA LEU A 201 -3.40 -5.40 -3.71
C LEU A 201 -4.06 -6.62 -3.07
N GLU A 202 -5.37 -6.76 -3.17
CA GLU A 202 -6.16 -7.70 -2.33
C GLU A 202 -6.94 -8.72 -3.16
N VAL A 203 -7.41 -8.29 -4.34
CA VAL A 203 -8.42 -9.02 -5.12
C VAL A 203 -7.84 -9.53 -6.43
N ALA A 204 -6.82 -8.87 -6.96
CA ALA A 204 -6.28 -9.17 -8.28
C ALA A 204 -5.84 -10.64 -8.45
N SER A 205 -5.35 -11.27 -7.38
CA SER A 205 -4.97 -12.70 -7.34
C SER A 205 -6.17 -13.63 -7.52
N GLU A 206 -7.35 -13.30 -6.97
CA GLU A 206 -8.59 -14.08 -7.17
C GLU A 206 -8.98 -14.17 -8.66
N PHE A 207 -8.57 -13.17 -9.44
CA PHE A 207 -8.80 -13.09 -10.89
C PHE A 207 -7.60 -13.59 -11.71
N ASN A 208 -6.54 -14.09 -11.09
CA ASN A 208 -5.26 -14.47 -11.72
C ASN A 208 -4.63 -13.33 -12.54
N LEU A 209 -4.71 -12.10 -12.04
CA LEU A 209 -4.17 -10.91 -12.72
C LEU A 209 -2.71 -10.68 -12.30
N ASP A 210 -1.84 -10.50 -13.30
CA ASP A 210 -0.45 -10.11 -13.09
C ASP A 210 -0.34 -8.58 -12.95
N ILE A 211 -0.24 -8.12 -11.71
CA ILE A 211 -0.14 -6.70 -11.36
C ILE A 211 1.30 -6.17 -11.36
N SER A 212 2.30 -7.01 -11.66
CA SER A 212 3.72 -6.69 -11.45
C SER A 212 4.22 -5.48 -12.23
N GLN A 213 3.65 -5.24 -13.40
CA GLN A 213 4.00 -4.09 -14.24
C GLN A 213 3.39 -2.76 -13.74
N TYR A 214 2.41 -2.82 -12.85
CA TYR A 214 1.68 -1.66 -12.34
C TYR A 214 2.04 -1.31 -10.90
N VAL A 215 2.74 -2.20 -10.20
CA VAL A 215 3.08 -1.97 -8.80
C VAL A 215 4.58 -2.09 -8.60
N ASP A 216 5.18 -1.03 -8.06
CA ASP A 216 6.51 -1.04 -7.47
C ASP A 216 6.46 -1.84 -6.16
N LEU A 217 6.47 -3.16 -6.30
CA LEU A 217 6.47 -4.04 -5.14
C LEU A 217 7.76 -3.93 -4.33
N GLU A 218 8.87 -3.44 -4.89
CA GLU A 218 10.09 -3.24 -4.11
C GLU A 218 9.94 -2.11 -3.09
N TYR A 219 9.16 -1.07 -3.44
CA TYR A 219 8.75 -0.05 -2.48
C TYR A 219 7.90 -0.64 -1.34
N PHE A 220 6.87 -1.43 -1.66
CA PHE A 220 6.06 -2.08 -0.63
C PHE A 220 6.87 -3.05 0.23
N ARG A 221 7.81 -3.78 -0.38
CA ARG A 221 8.77 -4.63 0.33
C ARG A 221 9.54 -3.80 1.36
N ARG A 222 10.11 -2.66 0.96
CA ARG A 222 10.87 -1.77 1.85
C ARG A 222 10.04 -1.13 2.96
N GLU A 223 8.85 -0.60 2.64
CA GLU A 223 8.00 0.13 3.59
C GLU A 223 7.27 -0.80 4.57
N SER A 224 6.69 -1.88 4.05
CA SER A 224 6.08 -2.93 4.87
C SER A 224 7.13 -3.82 5.52
N GLY A 225 8.41 -3.62 5.18
CA GLY A 225 9.54 -4.43 5.54
C GLY A 225 9.66 -4.78 7.01
N ASN A 226 9.44 -3.84 7.94
CA ASN A 226 9.49 -4.14 9.38
C ASN A 226 8.27 -4.94 9.87
N SER A 227 7.08 -4.70 9.30
CA SER A 227 5.86 -5.43 9.67
C SER A 227 5.80 -6.80 9.00
N VAL A 228 6.43 -6.94 7.83
CA VAL A 228 6.71 -8.18 7.09
C VAL A 228 7.81 -8.99 7.80
N ILE A 229 8.88 -8.35 8.26
CA ILE A 229 9.91 -8.92 9.16
C ILE A 229 9.27 -9.35 10.48
N GLU A 230 8.33 -8.59 11.04
CA GLU A 230 7.61 -9.01 12.25
C GLU A 230 6.64 -10.17 11.96
N ASN A 231 5.91 -10.16 10.84
CA ASN A 231 4.91 -11.20 10.53
C ASN A 231 5.54 -12.53 10.06
N TYR A 232 6.61 -12.47 9.26
CA TYR A 232 7.34 -13.65 8.77
C TYR A 232 8.62 -13.95 9.54
N ARG A 233 8.98 -13.13 10.55
CA ARG A 233 10.15 -13.32 11.43
C ARG A 233 11.49 -13.51 10.70
N VAL A 234 11.66 -12.94 9.50
CA VAL A 234 12.92 -12.94 8.73
C VAL A 234 13.80 -11.73 9.10
N GLU A 235 15.14 -11.85 9.09
CA GLU A 235 16.02 -10.72 9.44
C GLU A 235 16.00 -9.57 8.42
N GLN A 236 15.66 -9.86 7.16
CA GLN A 236 15.70 -8.90 6.06
C GLN A 236 14.56 -9.13 5.08
N VAL A 237 13.83 -8.06 4.80
CA VAL A 237 12.87 -7.86 3.71
C VAL A 237 13.24 -8.50 2.35
N TYR A 238 14.53 -8.61 2.07
CA TYR A 238 15.07 -9.06 0.79
C TYR A 238 14.96 -10.58 0.54
N SER A 239 14.62 -11.36 1.56
CA SER A 239 14.45 -12.82 1.51
C SER A 239 13.04 -13.26 1.08
N LEU A 240 12.07 -12.34 1.07
CA LEU A 240 10.71 -12.63 0.61
C LEU A 240 10.54 -12.26 -0.85
N ASP A 241 9.76 -13.08 -1.55
CA ASP A 241 9.46 -12.86 -2.96
C ASP A 241 8.23 -11.96 -3.18
N TYR A 242 7.96 -11.76 -4.46
CA TYR A 242 6.99 -10.83 -5.01
C TYR A 242 5.55 -11.11 -4.54
N GLU A 243 5.20 -12.38 -4.34
CA GLU A 243 3.84 -12.84 -3.99
C GLU A 243 3.58 -12.70 -2.48
N GLN A 244 4.60 -12.98 -1.65
CA GLN A 244 4.51 -12.88 -0.19
C GLN A 244 4.42 -11.44 0.33
N THR A 245 5.10 -10.51 -0.38
CA THR A 245 5.04 -9.08 -0.09
C THR A 245 3.65 -8.52 -0.42
N PHE A 246 3.07 -9.02 -1.52
CA PHE A 246 1.73 -8.69 -1.97
C PHE A 246 0.68 -9.22 -0.98
N GLU A 247 0.70 -10.51 -0.66
CA GLU A 247 -0.20 -11.16 0.31
C GLU A 247 -0.17 -10.55 1.71
N PHE A 248 0.99 -10.10 2.20
CA PHE A 248 1.08 -9.40 3.49
C PHE A 248 0.37 -8.05 3.48
N VAL A 249 0.53 -7.29 2.39
CA VAL A 249 -0.16 -6.01 2.24
C VAL A 249 -1.66 -6.26 2.12
N SER A 250 -2.06 -7.44 1.58
CA SER A 250 -3.44 -7.90 1.52
C SER A 250 -4.05 -8.30 2.89
N ALA A 251 -3.25 -8.94 3.73
CA ALA A 251 -3.70 -9.58 4.96
C ALA A 251 -4.15 -8.63 6.10
N GLN A 252 -4.21 -7.30 5.90
CA GLN A 252 -4.72 -6.37 6.94
C GLN A 252 -6.22 -6.56 7.25
N VAL A 253 -6.92 -7.48 6.56
CA VAL A 253 -8.29 -7.91 6.91
C VAL A 253 -8.38 -9.43 7.00
N GLY A 254 -7.78 -10.01 8.05
CA GLY A 254 -8.26 -11.27 8.65
C GLY A 254 -7.98 -12.57 7.89
N VAL A 255 -7.01 -12.62 6.97
CA VAL A 255 -6.49 -13.87 6.42
C VAL A 255 -5.03 -14.01 6.84
N ASN A 256 -4.75 -15.00 7.68
CA ASN A 256 -3.43 -15.25 8.19
C ASN A 256 -2.60 -16.02 7.14
N THR A 257 -1.52 -15.38 6.64
CA THR A 257 -0.62 -15.93 5.62
C THR A 257 0.72 -16.39 6.19
N SER A 258 0.92 -16.29 7.51
CA SER A 258 2.16 -16.70 8.16
C SER A 258 2.17 -18.22 8.34
N PRO A 259 3.13 -18.97 7.77
CA PRO A 259 3.23 -20.41 8.03
C PRO A 259 3.56 -20.71 9.50
N LEU A 260 3.96 -19.69 10.26
CA LEU A 260 4.24 -19.77 11.69
C LEU A 260 2.97 -19.65 12.54
N ILE A 261 1.83 -19.26 11.96
CA ILE A 261 0.57 -19.10 12.70
C ILE A 261 -0.51 -19.86 11.93
N ASP A 262 -1.01 -20.93 12.51
CA ASP A 262 -2.14 -21.69 11.98
C ASP A 262 -3.31 -21.62 12.96
N LEU A 263 -4.32 -20.82 12.59
CA LEU A 263 -5.50 -20.61 13.42
C LEU A 263 -6.35 -21.89 13.54
N GLU A 264 -6.44 -22.70 12.48
CA GLU A 264 -7.26 -23.92 12.48
C GLU A 264 -6.60 -25.03 13.30
N TRP A 265 -5.29 -25.22 13.10
CA TRP A 265 -4.51 -26.13 13.93
C TRP A 265 -4.53 -25.70 15.39
N TYR A 266 -4.33 -24.41 15.69
CA TYR A 266 -4.32 -23.95 17.08
C TYR A 266 -5.68 -24.17 17.76
N ARG A 267 -6.80 -23.93 17.05
CA ARG A 267 -8.15 -24.24 17.56
C ARG A 267 -8.33 -25.73 17.84
N THR A 268 -7.62 -26.59 17.13
CA THR A 268 -7.66 -28.05 17.29
C THR A 268 -6.77 -28.53 18.43
N GLU A 269 -5.56 -27.97 18.56
CA GLU A 269 -4.54 -28.41 19.52
C GLU A 269 -4.75 -27.82 20.93
N TYR A 270 -5.22 -26.57 21.01
CA TYR A 270 -5.40 -25.85 22.28
C TYR A 270 -6.86 -25.47 22.60
N PRO A 271 -7.85 -26.39 22.46
CA PRO A 271 -9.27 -26.05 22.68
C PRO A 271 -9.58 -25.72 24.15
N GLU A 272 -8.82 -26.29 25.09
CA GLU A 272 -8.98 -26.00 26.51
C GLU A 272 -8.49 -24.59 26.86
N ASP A 273 -7.39 -24.13 26.25
CA ASP A 273 -6.84 -22.79 26.48
C ASP A 273 -7.77 -21.71 25.89
N LEU A 274 -8.34 -21.95 24.70
CA LEU A 274 -9.34 -21.06 24.12
C LEU A 274 -10.59 -20.97 24.99
N ALA A 275 -11.07 -22.10 25.52
CA ALA A 275 -12.23 -22.12 26.41
C ALA A 275 -11.95 -21.43 27.75
N ALA A 276 -10.72 -21.52 28.28
CA ALA A 276 -10.33 -20.88 29.52
C ALA A 276 -10.20 -19.36 29.40
N ASN A 277 -9.76 -18.87 28.23
CA ASN A 277 -9.49 -17.45 27.98
C ASN A 277 -10.57 -16.74 27.14
N GLN A 278 -11.69 -17.41 26.84
CA GLN A 278 -12.74 -16.88 25.96
C GLN A 278 -13.18 -15.45 26.30
N ALA A 279 -13.36 -15.12 27.57
CA ALA A 279 -13.82 -13.78 27.99
C ALA A 279 -12.76 -12.67 27.85
N GLU A 280 -11.48 -13.04 27.72
CA GLU A 280 -10.38 -12.09 27.51
C GLU A 280 -10.04 -11.94 26.02
N LEU A 281 -10.26 -13.00 25.23
CA LEU A 281 -10.05 -13.04 23.80
C LEU A 281 -11.18 -12.39 22.99
N ASP A 282 -12.44 -12.55 23.42
CA ASP A 282 -13.65 -11.94 22.83
C ASP A 282 -13.68 -10.43 23.14
N ALA A 283 -12.90 -9.67 22.39
CA ALA A 283 -12.66 -8.24 22.57
C ALA A 283 -13.88 -7.40 22.19
N ASP A 284 -14.65 -7.85 21.19
CA ASP A 284 -15.87 -7.16 20.76
C ASP A 284 -17.13 -7.58 21.56
N GLY A 285 -17.03 -8.66 22.34
CA GLY A 285 -18.09 -9.17 23.21
C GLY A 285 -19.21 -9.89 22.46
N ASN A 286 -18.94 -10.40 21.25
CA ASN A 286 -19.91 -11.10 20.41
C ASN A 286 -20.14 -12.57 20.83
N GLY A 287 -19.30 -13.10 21.73
CA GLY A 287 -19.38 -14.46 22.28
C GLY A 287 -18.63 -15.53 21.49
N GLU A 288 -17.93 -15.16 20.42
CA GLU A 288 -17.07 -15.99 19.58
C GLU A 288 -15.65 -15.39 19.60
N ILE A 289 -14.63 -16.23 19.36
CA ILE A 289 -13.25 -15.75 19.16
C ILE A 289 -13.02 -15.76 17.66
N ASP A 290 -13.05 -14.58 17.04
CA ASP A 290 -12.81 -14.47 15.60
C ASP A 290 -11.32 -14.68 15.26
N ASP A 291 -11.01 -14.69 13.96
CA ASP A 291 -9.65 -14.95 13.49
C ASP A 291 -8.69 -13.79 13.80
N SER A 292 -9.18 -12.55 13.89
CA SER A 292 -8.38 -11.39 14.27
C SER A 292 -8.00 -11.45 15.76
N GLU A 293 -8.97 -11.77 16.62
CA GLU A 293 -8.77 -11.91 18.06
C GLU A 293 -7.82 -13.05 18.39
N LEU A 294 -7.98 -14.19 17.70
CA LEU A 294 -7.07 -15.32 17.87
C LEU A 294 -5.67 -14.98 17.38
N TYR A 295 -5.54 -14.34 16.21
CA TYR A 295 -4.25 -13.94 15.67
C TYR A 295 -3.48 -13.01 16.61
N ASP A 296 -4.15 -11.98 17.16
CA ASP A 296 -3.55 -11.06 18.13
C ASP A 296 -3.07 -11.80 19.39
N ALA A 297 -3.84 -12.78 19.87
CA ALA A 297 -3.46 -13.58 21.02
C ALA A 297 -2.26 -14.50 20.74
N LEU A 298 -2.23 -15.15 19.57
CA LEU A 298 -1.14 -16.02 19.15
C LEU A 298 0.15 -15.27 18.93
N THR A 299 0.11 -14.06 18.39
CA THR A 299 1.31 -13.25 18.20
C THR A 299 1.79 -12.56 19.48
N GLY A 300 0.95 -12.52 20.50
CA GLY A 300 1.21 -11.88 21.79
C GLY A 300 1.31 -12.87 22.94
N GLU A 301 0.27 -12.89 23.77
CA GLU A 301 0.31 -13.57 25.07
C GLU A 301 0.53 -15.08 24.95
N PHE A 302 -0.13 -15.77 24.02
CA PHE A 302 -0.04 -17.22 23.92
C PHE A 302 1.33 -17.70 23.46
N LEU A 303 1.94 -17.01 22.50
CA LEU A 303 3.34 -17.26 22.15
C LEU A 303 4.25 -17.04 23.36
N GLU A 304 4.06 -15.96 24.12
CA GLU A 304 4.92 -15.68 25.28
C GLU A 304 4.74 -16.68 26.43
N GLN A 305 3.58 -17.32 26.54
CA GLN A 305 3.38 -18.47 27.43
C GLN A 305 4.12 -19.73 26.95
N GLY A 306 4.63 -19.72 25.72
CA GLY A 306 5.41 -20.79 25.12
C GLY A 306 4.59 -21.73 24.24
N ASN A 307 3.35 -21.37 23.91
CA ASN A 307 2.53 -22.19 23.02
C ASN A 307 3.09 -22.11 21.59
N GLU A 308 3.17 -23.26 20.93
CA GLU A 308 3.37 -23.33 19.50
C GLU A 308 2.17 -22.70 18.80
N THR A 309 2.43 -21.93 17.74
CA THR A 309 1.39 -21.26 16.96
C THR A 309 1.10 -21.94 15.63
N SER A 310 1.87 -22.97 15.28
CA SER A 310 1.76 -23.76 14.04
C SER A 310 2.38 -25.15 14.26
N PRO A 311 1.92 -26.20 13.55
CA PRO A 311 2.55 -27.52 13.59
C PRO A 311 3.98 -27.52 13.03
N LEU A 312 4.34 -26.47 12.26
CA LEU A 312 5.59 -26.37 11.53
C LEU A 312 6.82 -26.55 12.42
N TYR A 313 6.76 -26.10 13.68
CA TYR A 313 7.91 -26.09 14.57
C TYR A 313 7.53 -26.57 15.98
N ASN A 314 8.55 -26.97 16.74
CA ASN A 314 8.42 -27.29 18.15
C ASN A 314 9.56 -26.66 18.94
N PHE A 315 9.23 -25.85 19.97
CA PHE A 315 10.24 -25.15 20.75
C PHE A 315 11.14 -26.11 21.54
N GLU A 316 10.55 -27.12 22.16
CA GLU A 316 11.31 -28.09 22.96
C GLU A 316 12.28 -28.89 22.09
N GLU A 317 11.84 -29.27 20.90
CA GLU A 317 12.60 -30.07 19.95
C GLU A 317 13.78 -29.28 19.37
N TYR A 318 13.54 -28.08 18.82
CA TYR A 318 14.57 -27.24 18.23
C TYR A 318 15.62 -26.80 19.27
N PHE A 319 15.17 -26.38 20.47
CA PHE A 319 16.07 -25.93 21.53
C PHE A 319 16.55 -27.06 22.45
N ASN A 320 16.46 -28.33 22.05
CA ASN A 320 16.95 -29.45 22.85
C ASN A 320 18.50 -29.44 23.00
N SER A 321 19.20 -28.83 22.03
CA SER A 321 20.67 -28.72 22.04
C SER A 321 21.18 -27.59 22.95
N ASP A 322 22.09 -27.91 23.87
CA ASP A 322 22.82 -26.90 24.67
C ASP A 322 23.69 -25.98 23.81
N GLU A 323 24.11 -26.44 22.62
CA GLU A 323 24.86 -25.64 21.65
C GLU A 323 23.97 -24.53 21.08
N ILE A 324 22.82 -24.90 20.50
CA ILE A 324 21.84 -23.94 19.96
C ILE A 324 21.40 -22.94 21.04
N LYS A 325 21.09 -23.42 22.25
CA LYS A 325 20.75 -22.52 23.38
C LYS A 325 21.86 -21.51 23.69
N GLY A 326 23.13 -21.94 23.60
CA GLY A 326 24.30 -21.09 23.79
C GLY A 326 24.48 -20.06 22.68
N ASP A 327 24.24 -20.45 21.43
CA ASP A 327 24.32 -19.57 20.26
C ASP A 327 23.23 -18.49 20.31
N VAL A 328 21.99 -18.86 20.65
CA VAL A 328 20.88 -17.91 20.81
C VAL A 328 21.15 -16.90 21.93
N ALA A 329 21.66 -17.37 23.08
CA ALA A 329 22.02 -16.49 24.19
C ALA A 329 23.14 -15.51 23.81
N THR A 330 24.10 -15.97 22.99
CA THR A 330 25.18 -15.15 22.46
C THR A 330 24.67 -14.11 21.47
N TYR A 331 23.80 -14.52 20.54
CA TYR A 331 23.20 -13.66 19.52
C TYR A 331 22.44 -12.48 20.14
N TYR A 332 21.59 -12.74 21.14
CA TYR A 332 20.86 -11.68 21.86
C TYR A 332 21.68 -11.00 22.97
N ASN A 333 22.94 -11.41 23.19
CA ASN A 333 23.83 -10.88 24.21
C ASN A 333 23.20 -10.90 25.63
N VAL A 334 22.62 -12.05 25.99
CA VAL A 334 22.03 -12.33 27.31
C VAL A 334 22.88 -13.33 28.10
N GLU A 335 22.71 -13.39 29.42
CA GLU A 335 23.51 -14.27 30.28
C GLU A 335 23.08 -15.74 30.20
N SER A 336 21.81 -16.00 29.85
CA SER A 336 21.27 -17.35 29.72
C SER A 336 20.07 -17.39 28.79
N PHE A 337 19.89 -18.52 28.10
CA PHE A 337 18.72 -18.80 27.24
C PHE A 337 17.37 -18.54 27.94
N ASP A 338 17.27 -18.81 29.25
CA ASP A 338 16.04 -18.61 30.03
C ASP A 338 15.62 -17.13 30.17
N GLN A 339 16.47 -16.17 29.79
CA GLN A 339 16.15 -14.74 29.79
C GLN A 339 15.41 -14.30 28.52
N LEU A 340 15.34 -15.17 27.52
CA LEU A 340 14.75 -14.86 26.22
C LEU A 340 13.24 -15.08 26.24
N THR A 341 12.53 -14.16 25.59
CA THR A 341 11.10 -14.30 25.32
C THR A 341 10.86 -15.38 24.27
N HIS A 342 9.65 -15.93 24.18
CA HIS A 342 9.36 -16.93 23.15
C HIS A 342 9.32 -16.31 21.76
N ALA A 343 8.93 -15.04 21.62
CA ALA A 343 9.09 -14.32 20.37
C ALA A 343 10.56 -14.22 19.92
N GLN A 344 11.50 -13.96 20.84
CA GLN A 344 12.93 -13.94 20.53
C GLN A 344 13.45 -15.32 20.11
N LYS A 345 12.98 -16.39 20.78
CA LYS A 345 13.35 -17.76 20.41
C LYS A 345 12.83 -18.12 19.01
N LEU A 346 11.58 -17.77 18.71
CA LEU A 346 10.98 -18.02 17.39
C LEU A 346 11.69 -17.24 16.28
N ALA A 347 12.00 -15.96 16.54
CA ALA A 347 12.74 -15.12 15.61
C ALA A 347 14.15 -15.66 15.33
N TYR A 348 14.83 -16.23 16.33
CA TYR A 348 16.09 -16.91 16.09
C TYR A 348 15.91 -18.13 15.19
N MET A 349 14.95 -19.00 15.51
CA MET A 349 14.70 -20.26 14.80
C MET A 349 14.52 -20.03 13.29
N PHE A 350 13.71 -19.06 12.90
CA PHE A 350 13.40 -18.74 11.50
C PHE A 350 14.24 -17.59 10.90
N GLY A 351 15.29 -17.18 11.60
CA GLY A 351 16.21 -16.13 11.15
C GLY A 351 17.65 -16.63 11.17
N GLN A 352 18.38 -16.26 12.23
CA GLN A 352 19.78 -16.64 12.39
C GLN A 352 19.99 -18.16 12.43
N GLY A 353 19.03 -18.92 12.97
CA GLY A 353 19.03 -20.38 13.00
C GLY A 353 19.11 -20.98 11.59
N LEU A 354 18.29 -20.48 10.67
CA LEU A 354 18.35 -20.85 9.25
C LEU A 354 19.69 -20.45 8.62
N LEU A 355 20.21 -19.25 8.88
CA LEU A 355 21.52 -18.82 8.36
C LEU A 355 22.67 -19.73 8.83
N GLU A 356 22.52 -20.33 10.00
CA GLU A 356 23.46 -21.28 10.57
C GLU A 356 23.27 -22.72 10.07
N GLY A 357 22.22 -22.96 9.27
CA GLY A 357 21.89 -24.27 8.71
C GLY A 357 21.15 -25.19 9.66
N ASN A 358 20.41 -24.63 10.63
CA ASN A 358 19.54 -25.39 11.51
C ASN A 358 18.14 -25.50 10.88
N ASP A 359 17.62 -26.73 10.79
CA ASP A 359 16.27 -27.00 10.31
C ASP A 359 15.24 -26.67 11.41
N PRO A 360 14.27 -25.77 11.17
CA PRO A 360 13.26 -25.40 12.16
C PRO A 360 12.08 -26.37 12.21
N PHE A 361 11.97 -27.31 11.27
CA PHE A 361 10.78 -28.14 11.14
C PHE A 361 10.67 -29.19 12.25
N SER A 362 9.48 -29.31 12.83
CA SER A 362 9.19 -30.34 13.83
C SER A 362 9.21 -31.74 13.22
N GLU A 363 9.53 -32.75 14.03
CA GLU A 363 9.47 -34.15 13.58
C GLU A 363 8.04 -34.53 13.14
N GLU A 364 7.03 -33.95 13.78
CA GLU A 364 5.62 -34.15 13.44
C GLU A 364 5.28 -33.61 12.06
N PHE A 365 5.66 -32.37 11.77
CA PHE A 365 5.46 -31.75 10.45
C PHE A 365 6.18 -32.54 9.35
N LEU A 366 7.45 -32.90 9.55
CA LEU A 366 8.21 -33.67 8.56
C LEU A 366 7.72 -35.11 8.39
N ALA A 367 7.03 -35.68 9.37
CA ALA A 367 6.41 -37.00 9.22
C ALA A 367 5.22 -36.96 8.24
N GLU A 368 4.49 -35.85 8.20
CA GLU A 368 3.39 -35.62 7.27
C GLU A 368 3.87 -35.08 5.91
N HIS A 369 4.98 -34.32 5.91
CA HIS A 369 5.55 -33.65 4.75
C HIS A 369 7.04 -33.99 4.54
N PRO A 370 7.41 -35.26 4.35
CA PRO A 370 8.81 -35.68 4.23
C PRO A 370 9.53 -35.09 3.02
N GLU A 371 8.80 -34.63 2.00
CA GLU A 371 9.36 -33.91 0.85
C GLU A 371 9.90 -32.53 1.19
N LEU A 372 9.48 -31.93 2.31
CA LEU A 372 9.91 -30.61 2.77
C LEU A 372 11.17 -30.64 3.64
N GLU A 373 11.64 -31.83 4.03
CA GLU A 373 12.93 -31.97 4.70
C GLU A 373 14.04 -31.36 3.83
N PHE A 374 14.90 -30.56 4.44
CA PHE A 374 15.82 -29.67 3.72
C PHE A 374 16.65 -30.38 2.64
N GLU A 375 17.36 -31.47 2.97
CA GLU A 375 18.25 -32.14 2.02
C GLU A 375 17.46 -32.81 0.89
N THR A 376 16.31 -33.38 1.22
CA THR A 376 15.39 -33.97 0.26
C THR A 376 14.88 -32.90 -0.71
N PHE A 377 14.44 -31.76 -0.18
CA PHE A 377 13.90 -30.66 -0.95
C PHE A 377 14.96 -30.02 -1.85
N LEU A 378 16.16 -29.78 -1.32
CA LEU A 378 17.31 -29.24 -2.04
C LEU A 378 17.68 -30.11 -3.24
N GLN A 379 17.70 -31.44 -3.07
CA GLN A 379 18.03 -32.38 -4.15
C GLN A 379 16.96 -32.40 -5.25
N VAL A 380 15.68 -32.41 -4.87
CA VAL A 380 14.57 -32.50 -5.83
C VAL A 380 14.40 -31.20 -6.61
N ASN A 381 14.56 -30.05 -5.94
CA ASN A 381 14.25 -28.73 -6.49
C ASN A 381 15.49 -27.93 -6.93
N SER A 382 16.67 -28.57 -6.99
CA SER A 382 17.96 -27.91 -7.23
C SER A 382 17.98 -26.88 -8.38
N ALA A 383 17.39 -27.21 -9.53
CA ALA A 383 17.36 -26.28 -10.67
C ALA A 383 16.48 -25.04 -10.42
N ALA A 384 15.35 -25.22 -9.74
CA ALA A 384 14.44 -24.14 -9.39
C ALA A 384 15.04 -23.26 -8.28
N LEU A 385 15.68 -23.87 -7.28
CA LEU A 385 16.36 -23.18 -6.19
C LEU A 385 17.53 -22.33 -6.69
N VAL A 386 18.40 -22.86 -7.56
CA VAL A 386 19.48 -22.06 -8.17
C VAL A 386 18.93 -20.85 -8.93
N GLN A 387 17.80 -21.01 -9.62
CA GLN A 387 17.15 -19.91 -10.32
C GLN A 387 16.54 -18.89 -9.35
N PHE A 388 15.86 -19.36 -8.30
CA PHE A 388 15.22 -18.54 -7.29
C PHE A 388 16.23 -17.70 -6.50
N SER A 389 17.28 -18.33 -6.00
CA SER A 389 18.36 -17.71 -5.23
C SER A 389 19.27 -16.79 -6.05
N GLY A 390 19.25 -16.90 -7.39
CA GLY A 390 20.14 -16.14 -8.27
C GLY A 390 21.63 -16.50 -8.17
N VAL A 391 21.95 -17.63 -7.51
CA VAL A 391 23.32 -18.14 -7.33
C VAL A 391 23.82 -18.93 -8.55
N GLN A 392 25.11 -19.27 -8.59
CA GLN A 392 25.69 -19.95 -9.75
C GLN A 392 25.59 -21.48 -9.68
N SER A 393 25.37 -22.04 -8.49
CA SER A 393 25.29 -23.49 -8.28
C SER A 393 24.52 -23.85 -7.01
N ILE A 394 24.03 -25.09 -6.94
CA ILE A 394 23.21 -25.57 -5.80
C ILE A 394 23.98 -25.56 -4.48
N GLU A 395 25.31 -25.67 -4.52
CA GLU A 395 26.18 -25.60 -3.35
C GLU A 395 26.26 -24.19 -2.72
N GLU A 396 25.76 -23.17 -3.41
CA GLU A 396 25.67 -21.79 -2.91
C GLU A 396 24.30 -21.49 -2.29
N VAL A 397 23.31 -22.39 -2.45
CA VAL A 397 21.98 -22.23 -1.88
C VAL A 397 22.00 -22.54 -0.38
N SER A 398 21.49 -21.60 0.41
CA SER A 398 21.40 -21.62 1.86
C SER A 398 20.09 -22.22 2.38
N PHE A 399 20.06 -22.55 3.67
CA PHE A 399 18.85 -22.95 4.39
C PHE A 399 17.76 -21.89 4.34
N THR A 400 18.15 -20.62 4.46
CA THR A 400 17.24 -19.48 4.29
C THR A 400 16.58 -19.51 2.91
N GLU A 401 17.35 -19.66 1.84
CA GLU A 401 16.79 -19.67 0.48
C GLU A 401 15.90 -20.88 0.18
N VAL A 402 16.16 -22.03 0.81
CA VAL A 402 15.26 -23.20 0.70
C VAL A 402 13.95 -22.95 1.44
N TYR A 403 14.03 -22.48 2.69
CA TYR A 403 12.86 -22.14 3.49
C TYR A 403 12.00 -21.08 2.79
N ASP A 404 12.64 -20.02 2.30
CA ASP A 404 11.96 -18.94 1.55
C ASP A 404 11.25 -19.52 0.33
N TYR A 405 11.92 -20.38 -0.46
CA TYR A 405 11.28 -21.03 -1.61
C TYR A 405 10.07 -21.87 -1.20
N GLN A 406 10.15 -22.63 -0.11
CA GLN A 406 9.05 -23.45 0.39
C GLN A 406 7.87 -22.58 0.84
N ALA A 407 8.15 -21.49 1.57
CA ALA A 407 7.16 -20.53 2.02
C ALA A 407 6.48 -19.82 0.84
N VAL A 408 7.26 -19.35 -0.15
CA VAL A 408 6.79 -18.65 -1.36
C VAL A 408 5.82 -19.49 -2.15
N ASN A 409 6.10 -20.79 -2.27
CA ASN A 409 5.24 -21.69 -3.06
C ASN A 409 4.04 -22.22 -2.25
N GLY A 410 3.74 -21.60 -1.09
CA GLY A 410 2.64 -22.00 -0.22
C GLY A 410 2.81 -23.37 0.42
N LEU A 411 3.98 -24.00 0.30
CA LEU A 411 4.19 -25.39 0.72
C LEU A 411 4.21 -25.57 2.24
N LEU A 412 4.38 -24.46 2.97
CA LEU A 412 4.39 -24.43 4.43
C LEU A 412 3.02 -24.05 5.02
N ASN A 413 2.01 -23.76 4.18
CA ASN A 413 0.68 -23.37 4.66
C ASN A 413 -0.24 -24.60 4.80
N PRO A 414 -0.65 -24.96 6.02
CA PRO A 414 -1.46 -26.15 6.32
C PRO A 414 -2.91 -26.09 5.80
N GLY A 415 -3.38 -24.93 5.34
CA GLY A 415 -4.69 -24.76 4.69
C GLY A 415 -4.66 -24.83 3.15
N SER A 416 -3.47 -24.92 2.54
CA SER A 416 -3.36 -25.11 1.10
C SER A 416 -3.39 -26.61 0.81
N ASP A 417 -4.58 -27.13 0.46
CA ASP A 417 -4.65 -28.28 -0.45
C ASP A 417 -4.00 -27.81 -1.76
N ALA A 418 -2.66 -27.78 -1.79
CA ALA A 418 -1.87 -27.43 -2.93
C ALA A 418 -2.26 -28.38 -4.06
N MET A 419 -3.00 -27.84 -5.03
CA MET A 419 -3.24 -28.52 -6.30
C MET A 419 -1.88 -28.85 -6.92
N ILE A 420 -1.51 -30.12 -6.87
CA ILE A 420 -0.48 -30.74 -7.73
C ILE A 420 -0.81 -30.50 -9.20
#